data_AF-A0AAD7AM55-F1
#
_entry.id   AF-A0AAD7AM55-F1
#
_cell.length_a   1.000
_cell.length_b   1.000
_cell.length_c   1.000
_cell.angle_alpha   90.00
_cell.angle_beta   90.00
_cell.angle_gamma   90.00
#
_symmetry.space_group_name_H-M   'P 1'
#
loop_
_entity.id
_entity.type
_entity.pdbx_description
1 polymer ?
#
loop_
_entity_poly.entity_id
_entity_poly.type
_entity_poly.pdbx_seq_one_letter_code
_entity_poly.pdbx_strand_id
1 'polypeptide(L)' 'MTYFVRHESEVSTILCALVGITIGDTPSPILWTINLSDFKLLSDATTDILLAGVFITNMEQADDIIMISLPADGARRKMN' A
#
# COMPACT_ATOMS: atom_id res chain seq x y z
N MET A 1 7.97 0.19 -16.97
CA MET A 1 9.27 -0.02 -16.32
C MET A 1 10.02 -1.07 -17.13
N THR A 2 11.21 -0.78 -17.65
CA THR A 2 11.97 -1.73 -18.49
C THR A 2 13.21 -2.22 -17.76
N TYR A 3 13.51 -3.50 -17.86
CA TYR A 3 14.64 -4.13 -17.18
C TYR A 3 15.25 -5.25 -18.03
N PHE A 4 16.45 -5.66 -17.68
CA PHE A 4 17.11 -6.86 -18.20
C PHE A 4 17.79 -7.55 -17.02
N VAL A 5 17.96 -8.86 -17.12
CA VAL A 5 18.63 -9.66 -16.09
C VAL A 5 20.02 -10.02 -16.61
N ARG A 6 21.06 -9.83 -15.78
CA ARG A 6 22.41 -10.32 -16.05
C ARG A 6 22.76 -11.40 -15.03
N HIS A 7 23.24 -12.53 -15.53
CA HIS A 7 23.79 -13.60 -14.70
C HIS A 7 25.10 -14.08 -15.34
N GLU A 8 26.21 -13.93 -14.60
CA GLU A 8 27.57 -14.16 -15.13
C GLU A 8 27.81 -13.40 -16.45
N SER A 9 28.11 -14.12 -17.55
CA SER A 9 28.32 -13.56 -18.88
C SER A 9 27.04 -13.45 -19.72
N GLU A 10 25.90 -13.94 -19.23
CA GLU A 10 24.64 -13.92 -19.96
C GLU A 10 23.78 -12.71 -19.60
N VAL A 11 23.08 -12.18 -20.60
CA VAL A 11 22.16 -11.05 -20.48
C VAL A 11 20.85 -11.40 -21.17
N SER A 12 19.72 -11.20 -20.49
CA SER A 12 18.39 -11.43 -21.05
C SER A 12 18.05 -10.41 -22.15
N THR A 13 16.98 -10.68 -22.89
CA THR A 13 16.29 -9.62 -23.65
C THR A 13 15.73 -8.55 -22.72
N ILE A 14 15.41 -7.37 -23.27
CA ILE A 14 14.70 -6.33 -22.51
C ILE A 14 13.28 -6.84 -22.19
N LEU A 15 12.91 -6.74 -20.92
CA LEU A 15 11.61 -7.06 -20.37
C LEU A 15 10.88 -5.76 -19.99
N CYS A 16 9.56 -5.76 -20.14
CA CYS A 16 8.72 -4.62 -19.78
C CYS A 16 7.64 -5.08 -18.80
N ALA A 17 7.58 -4.45 -17.62
CA ALA A 17 6.46 -4.64 -16.71
C ALA A 17 5.24 -3.86 -17.25
N LEU A 18 4.18 -4.59 -17.63
CA LEU A 18 2.96 -4.03 -18.21
C LEU A 18 2.01 -3.48 -17.14
N VAL A 19 1.98 -4.09 -15.96
CA VAL A 19 1.11 -3.71 -14.84
C VAL A 19 1.91 -3.82 -13.54
N GLY A 20 1.74 -2.83 -12.67
CA GLY A 20 2.44 -2.75 -11.38
C GLY A 20 3.87 -2.24 -11.50
N ILE A 21 4.62 -2.49 -10.43
CA ILE A 21 6.02 -2.06 -10.26
C ILE A 21 6.92 -3.29 -10.13
N THR A 22 8.15 -3.21 -10.64
CA THR A 22 9.05 -4.36 -10.68
C THR A 22 9.59 -4.67 -9.29
N ILE A 23 9.25 -5.83 -8.72
CA ILE A 23 9.84 -6.27 -7.45
C ILE A 23 11.36 -6.39 -7.55
N GLY A 24 12.06 -6.04 -6.47
CA GLY A 24 13.52 -6.05 -6.44
C GLY A 24 14.20 -4.82 -7.03
N ASP A 25 13.47 -3.94 -7.73
CA ASP A 25 14.01 -2.62 -8.08
C ASP A 25 14.01 -1.71 -6.82
N THR A 26 15.09 -0.95 -6.64
CA THR A 26 15.32 -0.12 -5.45
C THR A 26 14.20 0.92 -5.20
N PRO A 27 13.62 1.60 -6.20
CA PRO A 27 12.54 2.55 -5.98
C PRO A 27 11.16 1.89 -5.84
N SER A 28 11.00 0.58 -6.09
CA SER A 28 9.69 -0.05 -6.06
C SER A 28 8.97 0.08 -4.71
N PRO A 29 9.61 -0.07 -3.54
CA PRO A 29 8.92 0.12 -2.27
C PRO A 29 8.29 1.51 -2.11
N ILE A 30 8.99 2.59 -2.50
CA ILE A 30 8.43 3.94 -2.40
C ILE A 30 7.37 4.22 -3.46
N LEU A 31 7.52 3.67 -4.68
CA LEU A 31 6.51 3.76 -5.72
C LEU A 31 5.21 3.07 -5.30
N TRP A 32 5.28 1.98 -4.54
CA TRP A 32 4.11 1.35 -3.95
C TRP A 32 3.44 2.25 -2.92
N THR A 33 4.20 2.83 -1.99
CA THR A 33 3.66 3.78 -1.00
C THR A 33 2.99 4.98 -1.67
N ILE A 34 3.56 5.51 -2.76
CA ILE A 34 2.95 6.60 -3.53
C ILE A 34 1.67 6.14 -4.23
N ASN A 35 1.65 4.93 -4.79
CA ASN A 35 0.43 4.38 -5.38
C ASN A 35 -0.69 4.20 -4.35
N LEU A 36 -0.33 3.85 -3.10
CA LEU A 36 -1.29 3.64 -2.01
C LEU A 36 -1.64 4.94 -1.25
N SER A 37 -0.93 6.07 -1.44
CA SER A 37 -1.11 7.29 -0.65
C SER A 37 -2.52 7.91 -0.73
N ASP A 38 -3.25 7.53 -1.76
CA ASP A 38 -4.58 8.04 -2.07
C ASP A 38 -5.68 7.13 -1.51
N PHE A 39 -5.30 5.97 -0.96
CA PHE A 39 -6.21 5.08 -0.24
C PHE A 39 -6.70 5.77 1.03
N LYS A 40 -8.02 5.92 1.14
CA LYS A 40 -8.66 6.56 2.30
C LYS A 40 -9.90 5.78 2.67
N LEU A 41 -9.97 5.35 3.92
CA LEU A 41 -11.22 4.88 4.50
C LEU A 41 -12.06 6.06 4.98
N LEU A 42 -13.38 5.90 4.92
CA LEU A 42 -14.30 6.87 5.50
C LEU A 42 -14.11 6.90 7.02
N SER A 43 -13.97 8.11 7.57
CA SER A 43 -13.88 8.31 9.00
C SER A 43 -15.26 8.23 9.66
N ASP A 44 -15.31 7.63 10.84
CA ASP A 44 -16.48 7.60 11.71
C ASP A 44 -16.15 8.22 13.06
N ALA A 45 -16.67 9.42 13.30
CA ALA A 45 -16.45 10.18 14.53
C ALA A 45 -16.95 9.48 15.81
N THR A 46 -17.81 8.48 15.69
CA THR A 46 -18.35 7.73 16.83
C THR A 46 -17.49 6.52 17.22
N THR A 47 -16.61 6.06 16.32
CA THR A 47 -15.86 4.82 16.51
C THR A 47 -14.36 4.92 16.27
N ASP A 48 -13.90 5.96 15.58
CA ASP A 48 -12.50 6.13 15.22
C ASP A 48 -11.74 6.97 16.24
N ILE A 49 -10.43 6.72 16.31
CA ILE A 49 -9.54 7.42 17.22
C ILE A 49 -9.22 8.79 16.62
N LEU A 50 -9.52 9.87 17.35
CA LEU A 50 -9.08 11.23 17.00
C LEU A 50 -7.71 11.50 17.65
N LEU A 51 -6.67 11.66 16.84
CA LEU A 51 -5.31 11.97 17.29
C LEU A 51 -4.79 13.19 16.55
N ALA A 52 -4.36 14.22 17.29
CA ALA A 52 -3.84 15.46 16.72
C ALA A 52 -4.77 16.12 15.66
N GLY A 53 -6.09 15.98 15.83
CA GLY A 53 -7.09 16.52 14.89
C GLY A 53 -7.33 15.67 13.65
N VAL A 54 -6.73 14.48 13.55
CA VAL A 54 -6.91 13.54 12.44
C VAL A 54 -7.55 12.25 12.96
N PHE A 55 -8.56 11.75 12.24
CA PHE A 55 -9.13 10.44 12.52
C PHE A 55 -8.18 9.35 12.01
N ILE A 56 -7.73 8.49 12.91
CA ILE A 56 -6.90 7.34 12.59
C ILE A 56 -7.82 6.20 12.18
N THR A 57 -7.95 5.99 10.88
CA THR A 57 -8.87 5.00 10.29
C THR A 57 -8.18 3.67 10.02
N ASN A 58 -6.91 3.71 9.61
CA ASN A 58 -6.11 2.57 9.23
C ASN A 58 -4.60 2.87 9.32
N MET A 59 -3.80 1.81 9.19
CA MET A 59 -2.36 1.85 9.02
C MET A 59 -1.97 0.88 7.92
N GLU A 60 -1.06 1.29 7.03
CA GLU A 60 -0.67 0.55 5.84
C GLU A 60 0.83 0.26 5.88
N GLN A 61 1.20 -0.95 5.46
CA GLN A 61 2.59 -1.34 5.24
C GLN A 61 2.66 -2.32 4.08
N ALA A 62 3.24 -1.88 2.95
CA ALA A 62 3.24 -2.67 1.72
C ALA A 62 1.80 -3.15 1.39
N ASP A 63 1.58 -4.46 1.33
CA ASP A 63 0.28 -5.10 1.07
C ASP A 63 -0.59 -5.32 2.32
N ASP A 64 -0.05 -5.07 3.52
CA ASP A 64 -0.79 -5.20 4.77
C ASP A 64 -1.52 -3.91 5.14
N ILE A 65 -2.78 -4.04 5.56
CA ILE A 65 -3.61 -2.93 6.05
C ILE A 65 -4.29 -3.34 7.35
N ILE A 66 -4.10 -2.53 8.40
CA ILE A 66 -4.83 -2.65 9.66
C ILE A 66 -5.94 -1.60 9.67
N MET A 67 -7.19 -2.03 9.83
CA MET A 67 -8.33 -1.14 10.06
C MET A 67 -8.56 -0.94 11.56
N ILE A 68 -8.65 0.30 11.99
CA ILE A 68 -8.69 0.66 13.42
C ILE A 68 -10.09 1.15 13.77
N SER A 69 -10.68 0.61 14.83
CA SER A 69 -11.96 1.09 15.38
C SER A 69 -12.08 0.68 16.84
N LEU A 70 -12.73 1.48 17.67
CA LEU A 70 -12.92 1.21 19.10
C LEU A 70 -13.89 0.02 19.35
N PRO A 71 -15.12 0.02 18.79
CA PRO A 71 -15.99 -1.16 18.84
C PRO A 71 -15.71 -2.12 17.67
N ALA A 72 -15.90 -3.42 17.92
CA ALA A 72 -15.78 -4.45 16.88
C ALA A 72 -16.70 -4.21 15.67
N ASP A 73 -17.91 -3.67 15.89
CA ASP A 73 -18.83 -3.34 14.79
C ASP A 73 -18.34 -2.17 13.93
N GLY A 74 -17.60 -1.22 14.50
CA GLY A 74 -16.99 -0.14 13.73
C GLY A 74 -15.98 -0.69 12.72
N ALA A 75 -15.16 -1.67 13.12
CA ALA A 75 -14.24 -2.35 12.21
C ALA A 75 -14.99 -3.10 11.09
N ARG A 76 -16.09 -3.80 11.43
CA ARG A 76 -16.94 -4.48 10.44
C ARG A 76 -17.51 -3.51 9.40
N ARG A 77 -17.97 -2.34 9.82
CA ARG A 77 -18.54 -1.32 8.89
C ARG A 77 -17.52 -0.79 7.89
N LYS A 78 -16.22 -0.85 8.18
CA LYS A 78 -15.15 -0.45 7.23
C LYS A 78 -14.90 -1.47 6.11
N MET A 79 -15.43 -2.70 6.26
CA MET A 79 -15.28 -3.78 5.28
C MET A 79 -16.48 -3.95 4.35
N ASN A 80 -17.54 -3.15 4.51
CA ASN A 80 -18.75 -3.18 3.69
C ASN A 80 -18.93 -1.86 2.95
#